data_AF-A0A7Y6NRC0-F1
#
_entry.id   AF-A0A7Y6NRC0-F1
#
_cell.length_a   1.000
_cell.length_b   1.000
_cell.length_c   1.000
_cell.angle_alpha   90.00
_cell.angle_beta   90.00
_cell.angle_gamma   90.00
#
_symmetry.space_group_name_H-M   'P 1'
#
loop_
_entity.id
_entity.type
_entity.pdbx_description
1 polymer ?
#
loop_
_entity_poly.entity_id
_entity_poly.type
_entity_poly.pdbx_seq_one_letter_code
_entity_poly.pdbx_strand_id
1 'polypeptide(L)' 'MAASLRLIGIDEPRDLSGKDALALYRALCRASGQRQDPCVLDTFMAATDFMAGAPAAPWWAYTARRKAAFGEF' A
#
# COMPACT_ATOMS: atom_id res chain seq x y z
N MET A 1 12.41 2.34 -0.26
CA MET A 1 12.70 3.19 0.90
C MET A 1 11.40 3.38 1.67
N ALA A 2 11.23 2.72 2.81
CA ALA A 2 9.99 2.68 3.61
C ALA A 2 9.79 3.96 4.48
N ALA A 3 10.05 5.12 3.89
CA ALA A 3 9.76 6.42 4.46
C ALA A 3 8.90 7.12 3.39
N SER A 4 7.58 7.05 3.46
CA SER A 4 6.88 7.94 4.38
C SER A 4 5.39 7.58 4.51
N LEU A 5 5.07 6.58 5.33
CA LEU A 5 3.68 6.33 5.74
C LEU A 5 3.11 7.52 6.55
N ARG A 6 3.98 8.21 7.29
CA ARG A 6 3.65 9.44 8.02
C ARG A 6 3.21 10.59 7.11
N LEU A 7 3.68 10.66 5.85
CA LEU A 7 3.27 11.72 4.91
C LEU A 7 1.78 11.63 4.54
N ILE A 8 1.14 10.48 4.78
CA ILE A 8 -0.29 10.28 4.52
C ILE A 8 -1.07 10.06 5.82
N GLY A 9 -0.51 10.44 6.97
CA GLY A 9 -1.17 10.33 8.27
C GLY A 9 -1.40 8.88 8.73
N ILE A 10 -0.51 7.96 8.33
CA ILE A 10 -0.43 6.64 8.94
C ILE A 10 0.74 6.66 9.91
N ASP A 11 0.41 6.79 11.19
CA ASP A 11 1.39 6.79 12.27
C ASP A 11 1.56 5.37 12.84
N GLU A 12 0.49 4.56 12.83
CA GLU A 12 0.52 3.21 13.34
C GLU A 12 -0.09 2.20 12.36
N PRO A 13 0.37 0.92 12.37
CA PRO A 13 -0.16 -0.11 11.50
C PRO A 13 -1.69 -0.26 11.62
N ARG A 14 -2.26 -0.07 12.81
CA ARG A 14 -3.71 -0.13 13.05
C ARG A 14 -4.52 0.85 12.20
N ASP A 15 -3.93 1.99 11.82
CA ASP A 15 -4.59 2.99 10.99
C ASP A 15 -4.79 2.53 9.55
N LEU A 16 -4.22 1.40 9.16
CA LEU A 16 -4.41 0.75 7.86
C LEU A 16 -5.60 -0.21 7.85
N SER A 17 -6.12 -0.61 9.02
CA SER A 17 -7.22 -1.58 9.10
C SER A 17 -8.47 -1.01 8.41
N GLY A 18 -9.00 -1.77 7.44
CA GLY A 18 -10.17 -1.37 6.66
C GLY A 18 -9.93 -0.26 5.63
N LYS A 19 -8.69 0.22 5.43
CA LYS A 19 -8.38 1.21 4.39
C LYS A 19 -8.13 0.55 3.03
N ASP A 20 -8.50 1.26 1.98
CA ASP A 20 -8.21 0.87 0.60
C ASP A 20 -6.74 1.18 0.24
N ALA A 21 -5.98 0.15 -0.12
CA ALA A 21 -4.57 0.25 -0.48
C ALA A 21 -4.30 1.19 -1.67
N LEU A 22 -5.19 1.22 -2.67
CA LEU A 22 -5.08 2.12 -3.81
C LEU A 22 -5.33 3.57 -3.41
N ALA A 23 -6.29 3.81 -2.51
CA ALA A 23 -6.55 5.14 -1.98
C ALA A 23 -5.33 5.69 -1.23
N LEU A 24 -4.66 4.85 -0.42
CA LEU A 24 -3.43 5.19 0.28
C LEU A 24 -2.27 5.49 -0.68
N TYR A 25 -2.07 4.63 -1.70
CA TYR A 25 -1.08 4.86 -2.74
C TYR A 25 -1.31 6.19 -3.47
N ARG A 26 -2.56 6.48 -3.88
CA ARG A 26 -2.91 7.74 -4.54
C ARG A 26 -2.70 8.95 -3.63
N ALA A 27 -3.00 8.83 -2.33
CA ALA A 27 -2.73 9.87 -1.35
C ALA A 27 -1.23 10.15 -1.25
N LEU A 28 -0.39 9.11 -1.26
CA LEU A 28 1.06 9.26 -1.21
C LEU A 28 1.61 9.90 -2.48
N CYS A 29 1.12 9.50 -3.66
CA CYS A 29 1.48 10.14 -4.93
C CYS A 29 1.14 11.65 -4.92
N ARG A 30 -0.03 12.02 -4.38
CA ARG A 30 -0.43 13.43 -4.26
C ARG A 30 0.42 14.18 -3.24
N ALA A 31 0.65 13.62 -2.06
CA ALA A 31 1.42 14.25 -0.99
C ALA A 31 2.89 14.44 -1.37
N SER A 32 3.47 13.49 -2.11
CA SER A 32 4.85 13.57 -2.60
C SER A 32 4.99 14.38 -3.90
N GLY A 33 3.88 14.70 -4.58
CA GLY A 33 3.90 15.37 -5.89
C GLY A 33 4.49 14.53 -7.03
N GLN A 34 4.79 13.24 -6.79
CA GLN A 34 5.38 12.34 -7.77
C GLN A 34 4.65 10.99 -7.78
N ARG A 35 4.62 10.34 -8.95
CA ARG A 35 4.12 8.96 -9.04
C ARG A 35 5.09 8.04 -8.31
N GLN A 36 4.58 7.32 -7.32
CA GLN A 36 5.34 6.35 -6.55
C GLN A 36 5.49 5.04 -7.33
N ASP A 37 6.53 4.28 -7.02
CA ASP A 37 6.73 2.98 -7.66
C ASP A 37 5.54 2.03 -7.39
N PRO A 38 5.18 1.17 -8.35
CA PRO A 38 4.06 0.24 -8.19
C PRO A 38 4.21 -0.73 -7.00
N CYS A 39 5.45 -1.06 -6.61
CA CYS A 39 5.73 -1.88 -5.43
C CYS A 39 5.27 -1.23 -4.11
N VAL A 40 5.04 0.09 -4.10
CA VAL A 40 4.47 0.80 -2.96
C VAL A 40 3.00 0.44 -2.79
N LEU A 41 2.25 0.28 -3.90
CA LEU A 41 0.88 -0.23 -3.85
C LEU A 41 0.85 -1.67 -3.34
N ASP A 42 1.77 -2.52 -3.81
CA ASP A 42 1.90 -3.91 -3.33
C ASP A 42 2.16 -3.95 -1.81
N THR A 43 2.96 -3.01 -1.30
CA THR A 43 3.22 -2.86 0.15
C THR A 43 1.97 -2.45 0.91
N PHE A 44 1.17 -1.51 0.39
CA PHE A 44 -0.11 -1.14 1.00
C PHE A 44 -1.11 -2.30 1.00
N MET A 45 -1.15 -3.09 -0.08
CA MET A 45 -2.01 -4.27 -0.17
C MET A 45 -1.62 -5.32 0.88
N ALA A 46 -0.33 -5.61 1.03
CA ALA A 46 0.15 -6.52 2.06
C ALA A 46 -0.15 -6.02 3.48
N ALA A 47 0.06 -4.72 3.73
CA ALA A 47 -0.15 -4.15 5.05
C ALA A 47 -1.64 -4.08 5.43
N THR A 48 -2.52 -3.73 4.49
CA THR A 48 -3.98 -3.70 4.72
C THR A 48 -4.57 -5.09 4.93
N ASP A 49 -4.15 -6.09 4.15
CA ASP A 49 -4.57 -7.49 4.35
C ASP A 49 -4.06 -8.04 5.70
N PHE A 50 -2.81 -7.76 6.06
CA PHE A 50 -2.26 -8.17 7.37
C PHE A 50 -3.06 -7.56 8.54
N MET A 51 -3.43 -6.28 8.43
CA MET A 51 -4.28 -5.62 9.42
C MET A 51 -5.74 -6.10 9.42
N ALA A 52 -6.19 -6.75 8.35
CA ALA A 52 -7.48 -7.42 8.28
C ALA A 52 -7.44 -8.87 8.85
N GLY A 53 -6.28 -9.32 9.34
CA GLY A 53 -6.10 -10.65 9.94
C GLY A 53 -5.52 -11.71 8.99
N ALA A 54 -5.10 -11.33 7.78
CA ALA A 54 -4.37 -12.23 6.90
C ALA A 54 -2.98 -12.54 7.48
N PRO A 55 -2.38 -13.70 7.15
CA PRO A 55 -1.00 -14.00 7.55
C PRO A 55 -0.03 -12.96 7.00
N ALA A 56 1.03 -12.68 7.78
CA ALA A 56 2.10 -11.80 7.32
C ALA A 56 2.72 -12.38 6.04
N ALA A 57 2.68 -11.59 4.97
CA ALA A 57 3.18 -11.98 3.67
C ALA A 57 4.07 -10.86 3.11
N PRO A 58 5.12 -11.20 2.34
CA PRO A 58 5.96 -10.20 1.71
C PRO A 58 5.18 -9.46 0.62
N TRP A 59 5.47 -8.17 0.44
CA TRP A 59 4.77 -7.31 -0.53
C TRP A 59 4.81 -7.86 -1.96
N TRP A 60 5.90 -8.52 -2.38
CA TRP A 60 6.00 -9.04 -3.74
C TRP A 60 5.00 -10.16 -4.04
N ALA A 61 4.46 -10.84 -3.03
CA ALA A 61 3.38 -11.81 -3.20
C ALA A 61 2.09 -11.16 -3.74
N TYR A 62 1.94 -9.85 -3.53
CA TYR A 62 0.80 -9.07 -3.99
C TYR A 62 0.97 -8.51 -5.41
N THR A 63 2.17 -8.58 -6.00
CA THR A 63 2.45 -8.09 -7.36
C THR A 63 1.50 -8.69 -8.39
N ALA A 64 1.25 -10.00 -8.32
CA ALA A 64 0.36 -10.69 -9.25
C ALA A 64 -1.08 -10.20 -9.09
N ARG A 65 -1.55 -10.04 -7.84
CA ARG A 65 -2.88 -9.52 -7.52
C ARG A 65 -3.04 -8.07 -7.99
N ARG A 66 -2.03 -7.22 -7.77
CA ARG A 66 -2.01 -5.85 -8.29
C ARG A 66 -2.12 -5.84 -9.80
N LYS A 67 -1.30 -6.63 -10.50
CA LYS A 67 -1.35 -6.71 -11.97
C LYS A 67 -2.71 -7.17 -12.48
N ALA A 68 -3.36 -8.11 -11.79
CA ALA A 68 -4.70 -8.56 -12.16
C ALA A 68 -5.79 -7.50 -11.89
N ALA A 69 -5.74 -6.81 -10.76
CA ALA A 69 -6.78 -5.86 -10.34
C ALA A 69 -6.62 -4.46 -10.97
N PHE A 70 -5.38 -4.06 -11.25
CA PHE A 70 -5.02 -2.70 -11.63
C PHE A 70 -4.25 -2.66 -12.96
N GLY A 71 -3.74 -3.77 -13.47
CA GLY A 71 -2.91 -3.80 -14.68
C GLY A 71 -1.42 -3.56 -14.40
N GLU A 72 -0.63 -3.40 -15.47
CA GLU A 72 0.83 -3.26 -15.41
C GLU A 72 1.30 -1.85 -15.02
N PHE A 73 0.64 -1.21 -14.04
CA PHE A 73 1.09 0.05 -13.46
C PHE A 73 2.58 0.05 -13.14
#